data_AF-A0A0J1H154-F1
#
_entry.id   AF-A0A0J1H154-F1
#
_cell.length_a   1.000
_cell.length_b   1.000
_cell.length_c   1.000
_cell.angle_alpha   90.00
_cell.angle_beta   90.00
_cell.angle_gamma   90.00
#
_symmetry.space_group_name_H-M   'P 1'
#
loop_
_entity.id
_entity.type
_entity.pdbx_description
1 polymer ?
#
loop_
_entity_poly.entity_id
_entity_poly.type
_entity_poly.pdbx_seq_one_letter_code
_entity_poly.pdbx_strand_id
1 'polypeptide(L)'
;MIKKRLIGSVLAATSLLLLAGCESTSGSNEDNNYLNVTMPFSVFSDSEVDVDKLVDDSILKPEGLSLAEDGIRYQSGQADLNGDGELEIFVMFQGGLFCGSGGCTSYLLDDDGDILNRMTVVKPPVLLAETSQNGWRDFIVWSNGAYRLMSHDSQSYPSNPSLQPVVERDIGERTAMGMVMASELYQQDGYDLQPQDAETFFTPDTQYTFTFRHHGDANVLYTALVDLHKGTVDVTSTPAAK
;
A
#
# COMPACT_ATOMS: atom_id res chain seq x y z
N MET A 1 -16.28 -53.87 -28.65
CA MET A 1 -17.44 -54.42 -29.38
C MET A 1 -18.53 -54.82 -28.39
N ILE A 2 -19.71 -54.17 -28.47
CA ILE A 2 -21.05 -54.75 -28.25
C ILE A 2 -21.33 -55.20 -26.77
N LYS A 3 -22.30 -54.69 -26.00
CA LYS A 3 -23.73 -54.47 -26.31
C LYS A 3 -24.43 -53.66 -25.18
N LYS A 4 -25.26 -52.71 -25.63
CA LYS A 4 -26.64 -52.37 -25.21
C LYS A 4 -26.96 -51.82 -23.81
N ARG A 5 -27.68 -50.69 -23.90
CA ARG A 5 -28.39 -49.89 -22.90
C ARG A 5 -29.91 -50.20 -22.98
N LEU A 6 -30.67 -49.67 -22.01
CA LEU A 6 -32.14 -49.70 -21.76
C LEU A 6 -32.61 -50.93 -20.97
N ILE A 7 -33.34 -50.77 -19.86
CA ILE A 7 -34.77 -50.39 -19.78
C ILE A 7 -35.06 -49.62 -18.47
N GLY A 8 -36.01 -48.68 -18.50
CA GLY A 8 -36.58 -48.07 -17.30
C GLY A 8 -37.67 -47.04 -17.62
N SER A 9 -38.84 -47.53 -18.02
CA SER A 9 -40.05 -46.77 -18.33
C SER A 9 -40.88 -46.44 -17.08
N VAL A 10 -41.24 -45.16 -16.96
CA VAL A 10 -42.55 -44.56 -16.63
C VAL A 10 -43.44 -45.30 -15.61
N LEU A 11 -43.82 -44.61 -14.51
CA LEU A 11 -45.23 -44.51 -14.11
C LEU A 11 -45.45 -43.25 -13.26
N ALA A 12 -46.31 -42.37 -13.76
CA ALA A 12 -46.89 -41.24 -13.04
C ALA A 12 -48.12 -41.71 -12.26
N ALA A 13 -48.29 -41.23 -11.03
CA ALA A 13 -49.57 -41.23 -10.35
C ALA A 13 -49.66 -40.01 -9.43
N THR A 14 -50.47 -39.06 -9.86
CA THR A 14 -50.98 -37.93 -9.08
C THR A 14 -52.00 -38.42 -8.05
N SER A 15 -51.95 -37.90 -6.83
CA SER A 15 -53.11 -37.84 -5.93
C SER A 15 -52.97 -36.67 -4.98
N LEU A 16 -54.05 -35.90 -4.93
CA LEU A 16 -54.27 -34.67 -4.18
C LEU A 16 -55.26 -34.97 -3.03
N LEU A 17 -55.32 -34.06 -2.04
CA LEU A 17 -56.21 -33.92 -0.87
C LEU A 17 -55.64 -34.42 0.48
N LEU A 18 -55.83 -33.78 1.64
CA LEU A 18 -56.24 -32.44 2.10
C LEU A 18 -55.91 -32.37 3.63
N LEU A 19 -55.54 -31.17 4.08
CA LEU A 19 -55.81 -30.47 5.36
C LEU A 19 -55.50 -31.05 6.78
N ALA A 20 -54.85 -30.14 7.53
CA ALA A 20 -55.06 -29.72 8.93
C ALA A 20 -54.55 -30.58 10.11
N GLY A 21 -53.64 -29.96 10.88
CA GLY A 21 -53.33 -30.29 12.27
C GLY A 21 -52.62 -29.10 12.92
N CYS A 22 -53.28 -28.45 13.87
CA CYS A 22 -52.73 -27.41 14.74
C CYS A 22 -52.69 -28.02 16.15
N GLU A 23 -51.55 -27.96 16.84
CA GLU A 23 -51.55 -28.08 18.30
C GLU A 23 -50.30 -27.45 18.94
N SER A 24 -50.54 -26.97 20.15
CA SER A 24 -49.87 -25.94 20.95
C SER A 24 -49.11 -26.50 22.16
N THR A 25 -48.14 -25.76 22.72
CA THR A 25 -47.75 -25.68 24.16
C THR A 25 -46.49 -24.79 24.27
N SER A 26 -46.46 -23.61 24.91
CA SER A 26 -46.53 -23.22 26.34
C SER A 26 -45.22 -23.40 27.16
N GLY A 27 -44.49 -22.29 27.33
CA GLY A 27 -43.99 -21.75 28.62
C GLY A 27 -42.74 -22.34 29.29
N SER A 28 -41.72 -21.49 29.51
CA SER A 28 -41.17 -21.14 30.85
C SER A 28 -39.99 -20.15 30.74
N ASN A 29 -40.03 -19.08 31.54
CA ASN A 29 -38.94 -18.13 31.79
C ASN A 29 -37.75 -18.80 32.48
N GLU A 30 -36.53 -18.45 32.10
CA GLU A 30 -35.38 -18.39 33.00
C GLU A 30 -34.54 -17.15 32.68
N ASP A 31 -34.33 -16.36 33.73
CA ASP A 31 -33.52 -15.15 33.79
C ASP A 31 -32.07 -15.45 33.43
N ASN A 32 -31.46 -14.63 32.55
CA ASN A 32 -30.03 -14.33 32.64
C ASN A 32 -29.72 -12.95 32.08
N ASN A 33 -29.62 -12.03 33.04
CA ASN A 33 -28.83 -10.81 33.08
C ASN A 33 -27.68 -10.75 32.05
N TYR A 34 -27.93 -10.14 30.89
CA TYR A 34 -26.84 -9.63 30.06
C TYR A 34 -26.31 -8.37 30.74
N LEU A 35 -25.16 -8.52 31.42
CA LEU A 35 -24.34 -7.40 31.83
C LEU A 35 -24.16 -6.47 30.63
N ASN A 36 -24.67 -5.24 30.77
CA ASN A 36 -24.14 -4.10 30.04
C ASN A 36 -22.72 -3.87 30.57
N VAL A 37 -21.75 -4.63 30.06
CA VAL A 37 -20.35 -4.23 30.13
C VAL A 37 -20.20 -3.10 29.12
N THR A 38 -20.53 -1.89 29.56
CA THR A 38 -19.96 -0.68 28.97
C THR A 38 -18.46 -0.77 29.26
N MET A 39 -17.74 -1.49 28.41
CA MET A 39 -16.31 -1.30 28.30
C MET A 39 -16.15 0.16 27.85
N PRO A 40 -15.45 1.02 28.60
CA PRO A 40 -14.99 2.24 27.99
C PRO A 40 -14.13 1.77 26.82
N PHE A 41 -14.59 2.03 25.59
CA PHE A 41 -13.69 2.03 24.45
C PHE A 41 -12.68 3.12 24.81
N SER A 42 -11.55 2.70 25.35
CA SER A 42 -10.41 3.55 25.58
C SER A 42 -10.07 4.11 24.22
N VAL A 43 -10.46 5.37 24.04
CA VAL A 43 -9.88 6.25 23.03
C VAL A 43 -8.42 6.33 23.44
N PHE A 44 -7.61 5.41 22.91
CA PHE A 44 -6.18 5.62 22.88
C PHE A 44 -6.01 6.90 22.09
N SER A 45 -5.45 7.90 22.76
CA SER A 45 -4.92 9.08 22.11
C SER A 45 -3.87 8.57 21.14
N ASP A 46 -4.27 8.38 19.89
CA ASP A 46 -3.39 8.27 18.74
C ASP A 46 -2.61 9.58 18.71
N SER A 47 -1.50 9.64 19.44
CA SER A 47 -0.57 10.75 19.29
C SER A 47 0.08 10.53 17.95
N GLU A 48 -0.55 11.06 16.90
CA GLU A 48 0.05 11.20 15.58
C GLU A 48 1.48 11.71 15.80
N VAL A 49 2.47 10.90 15.39
CA VAL A 49 3.87 11.20 15.62
C VAL A 49 4.20 12.54 14.98
N ASP A 50 4.69 13.49 15.78
CA ASP A 50 5.10 14.81 15.29
C ASP A 50 6.46 14.67 14.56
N VAL A 51 6.39 14.30 13.28
CA VAL A 51 7.57 14.06 12.44
C VAL A 51 8.44 15.32 12.32
N ASP A 52 7.83 16.51 12.28
CA ASP A 52 8.60 17.77 12.24
C ASP A 52 9.45 17.92 13.50
N LYS A 53 8.87 17.68 14.67
CA LYS A 53 9.59 17.71 15.93
C LYS A 53 10.71 16.66 15.96
N LEU A 54 10.45 15.44 15.50
CA LEU A 54 11.46 14.38 15.44
C LEU A 54 12.62 14.76 14.52
N VAL A 55 12.33 15.29 13.33
CA VAL A 55 13.36 15.74 12.38
C VAL A 55 14.22 16.84 13.00
N ASP A 56 13.60 17.82 13.65
CA ASP A 56 14.34 18.88 14.35
C ASP A 56 15.19 18.33 15.50
N ASP A 57 14.61 17.51 16.38
CA ASP A 57 15.25 17.03 17.59
C ASP A 57 16.37 16.02 17.31
N SER A 58 16.08 15.01 16.51
CA SER A 58 16.96 13.87 16.30
C SER A 58 18.00 14.12 15.20
N ILE A 59 17.68 14.94 14.19
CA ILE A 59 18.53 15.10 13.00
C ILE A 59 19.14 16.49 12.88
N LEU A 60 18.35 17.57 12.99
CA LEU A 60 18.83 18.91 12.63
C LEU A 60 19.52 19.65 13.77
N LYS A 61 18.98 19.61 15.00
CA LYS A 61 19.58 20.29 16.16
C LYS A 61 21.00 19.84 16.48
N PRO A 62 21.36 18.55 16.41
CA PRO A 62 22.75 18.11 16.58
C PRO A 62 23.73 18.74 15.57
N GLU A 63 23.22 19.09 14.38
CA GLU A 63 23.99 19.76 13.32
C GLU A 63 23.93 21.30 13.42
N GLY A 64 23.24 21.85 14.43
CA GLY A 64 23.05 23.28 14.60
C GLY A 64 22.07 23.90 13.59
N LEU A 65 21.14 23.10 13.08
CA LEU A 65 20.12 23.49 12.09
C LEU A 65 18.70 23.34 12.66
N SER A 66 17.71 23.91 11.98
CA SER A 66 16.29 23.65 12.20
C SER A 66 15.44 23.79 10.94
N LEU A 67 14.28 23.13 10.90
CA LEU A 67 13.30 23.28 9.83
C LEU A 67 12.86 24.74 9.66
N ALA A 68 12.59 25.43 10.78
CA ALA A 68 12.02 26.77 10.79
C ALA A 68 13.03 27.85 10.36
N GLU A 69 14.27 27.80 10.85
CA GLU A 69 15.26 28.86 10.63
C GLU A 69 16.00 28.70 9.31
N ASP A 70 16.28 27.45 8.89
CA ASP A 70 17.09 27.16 7.70
C ASP A 70 16.26 26.88 6.44
N GLY A 71 14.93 26.85 6.57
CA GLY A 71 14.03 26.57 5.45
C GLY A 71 14.25 25.18 4.83
N ILE A 72 14.68 24.23 5.66
CA ILE A 72 14.93 22.83 5.27
C ILE A 72 13.59 22.15 4.98
N ARG A 73 13.56 21.35 3.92
CA ARG A 73 12.38 20.58 3.52
C ARG A 73 12.72 19.10 3.47
N TYR A 74 11.71 18.27 3.69
CA TYR A 74 11.82 16.83 3.60
C TYR A 74 10.49 16.23 3.13
N GLN A 75 10.54 14.97 2.72
CA GLN A 75 9.39 14.09 2.55
C GLN A 75 9.51 12.96 3.55
N SER A 76 8.39 12.44 4.02
CA SER A 76 8.36 11.31 4.92
C SER A 76 7.27 10.31 4.59
N GLY A 77 7.40 9.12 5.16
CA GLY A 77 6.36 8.11 5.23
C GLY A 77 6.70 7.11 6.31
N GLN A 78 5.72 6.29 6.68
CA GLN A 78 5.80 5.39 7.82
C GLN A 78 5.38 3.98 7.41
N ALA A 79 6.02 2.97 7.99
CA ALA A 79 5.64 1.58 7.83
C ALA A 79 6.18 0.76 9.01
N ASP A 80 5.41 -0.25 9.42
CA ASP A 80 5.92 -1.29 10.32
C ASP A 80 6.87 -2.19 9.53
N LEU A 81 8.18 -1.96 9.69
CA LEU A 81 9.21 -2.70 9.01
C LEU A 81 9.63 -3.92 9.81
N ASN A 82 9.54 -3.93 11.14
CA ASN A 82 10.06 -5.01 11.98
C ASN A 82 8.97 -6.00 12.48
N GLY A 83 7.69 -5.69 12.25
CA GLY A 83 6.53 -6.48 12.62
C GLY A 83 6.12 -6.39 14.10
N ASP A 84 6.57 -5.39 14.86
CA ASP A 84 6.25 -5.21 16.28
C ASP A 84 4.96 -4.41 16.54
N GLY A 85 4.41 -3.81 15.49
CA GLY A 85 3.17 -3.03 15.53
C GLY A 85 3.37 -1.53 15.72
N GLU A 86 4.60 -1.06 15.96
CA GLU A 86 4.98 0.34 15.90
C GLU A 86 5.51 0.69 14.49
N LEU A 87 5.43 1.96 14.12
CA LEU A 87 5.79 2.38 12.75
C LEU A 87 7.19 3.01 12.73
N GLU A 88 8.06 2.47 11.89
CA GLU A 88 9.30 3.17 11.53
C GLU A 88 9.02 4.33 10.56
N ILE A 89 9.80 5.40 10.72
CA ILE A 89 9.62 6.66 10.02
C ILE A 89 10.78 6.86 9.06
N PHE A 90 10.48 6.92 7.77
CA PHE A 90 11.46 7.26 6.75
C PHE A 90 11.39 8.75 6.44
N VAL A 91 12.52 9.44 6.53
CA VAL A 91 12.67 10.86 6.23
C VAL A 91 13.68 11.02 5.10
N MET A 92 13.30 11.68 4.01
CA MET A 92 14.21 12.04 2.92
C MET A 92 14.25 13.55 2.78
N PHE A 93 15.42 14.15 3.01
CA PHE A 93 15.57 15.59 2.84
C PHE A 93 15.50 16.02 1.39
N GLN A 94 15.25 17.31 1.20
CA GLN A 94 15.20 17.97 -0.09
C GLN A 94 16.16 19.17 -0.11
N GLY A 95 16.59 19.56 -1.31
CA GLY A 95 17.44 20.74 -1.50
C GLY A 95 18.94 20.47 -1.34
N GLY A 96 19.75 21.45 -1.74
CA GLY A 96 21.19 21.27 -1.96
C GLY A 96 22.03 20.97 -0.71
N LEU A 97 21.53 21.26 0.50
CA LEU A 97 22.27 20.98 1.73
C LEU A 97 22.38 19.47 2.00
N PHE A 98 21.33 18.72 1.66
CA PHE A 98 21.25 17.28 1.92
C PHE A 98 21.24 16.42 0.64
N CYS A 99 21.10 17.06 -0.53
CA CYS A 99 21.03 16.38 -1.82
C CYS A 99 22.19 16.73 -2.74
N GLY A 100 22.75 15.69 -3.36
CA GLY A 100 23.69 15.80 -4.48
C GLY A 100 23.09 15.20 -5.76
N SER A 101 23.90 15.11 -6.81
CA SER A 101 23.47 14.50 -8.09
C SER A 101 23.06 13.02 -7.95
N GLY A 102 23.68 12.31 -7.02
CA GLY A 102 23.39 10.91 -6.70
C GLY A 102 22.05 10.69 -6.00
N GLY A 103 21.51 11.70 -5.33
CA GLY A 103 20.30 11.61 -4.51
C GLY A 103 20.45 12.39 -3.20
N CYS A 104 19.47 12.21 -2.32
CA CYS A 104 19.35 12.89 -1.05
C CYS A 104 19.81 12.01 0.11
N THR A 105 20.20 12.67 1.20
CA THR A 105 20.39 12.01 2.49
C THR A 105 19.01 11.67 3.06
N SER A 106 18.87 10.45 3.53
CA SER A 106 17.66 9.96 4.18
C SER A 106 17.98 9.30 5.51
N TYR A 107 17.00 9.29 6.39
CA TYR A 107 17.07 8.68 7.71
C TYR A 107 15.89 7.73 7.87
N LEU A 108 16.13 6.64 8.58
CA LEU A 108 15.10 5.76 9.11
C LEU A 108 15.16 5.90 10.63
N LEU A 109 14.03 6.21 11.24
CA LEU A 109 13.87 6.34 12.67
C LEU A 109 12.87 5.29 13.17
N ASP A 110 12.97 4.91 14.43
CA ASP A 110 11.87 4.22 15.12
C ASP A 110 10.77 5.21 15.54
N ASP A 111 9.75 4.71 16.23
CA ASP A 111 8.60 5.47 16.71
C ASP A 111 8.96 6.48 17.81
N ASP A 112 10.00 6.20 18.60
CA ASP A 112 10.57 7.10 19.61
C ASP A 112 11.43 8.22 18.99
N GLY A 113 11.82 8.07 17.73
CA GLY A 113 12.63 9.03 16.98
C GLY A 113 14.13 8.82 17.12
N ASP A 114 14.58 7.65 17.59
CA ASP A 114 15.96 7.25 17.54
C ASP A 114 16.34 6.86 16.11
N ILE A 115 17.56 7.24 15.69
CA ILE A 115 18.02 6.99 14.32
C ILE A 115 18.45 5.52 14.19
N LEU A 116 17.62 4.72 13.50
CA LEU A 116 17.93 3.34 13.14
C LEU A 116 18.93 3.25 11.99
N ASN A 117 18.81 4.12 10.99
CA ASN A 117 19.71 4.12 9.85
C ASN A 117 19.86 5.49 9.19
N ARG A 118 21.04 5.74 8.60
CA ARG A 118 21.30 6.89 7.74
C ARG A 118 21.76 6.43 6.37
N MET A 119 21.03 6.83 5.34
CA MET A 119 21.29 6.49 3.95
C MET A 119 21.76 7.70 3.16
N THR A 120 22.69 7.46 2.26
CA THR A 120 23.15 8.45 1.28
C THR A 120 22.56 8.15 -0.08
N VAL A 121 22.42 9.15 -0.94
CA VAL A 121 22.05 8.98 -2.37
C VAL A 121 20.74 8.21 -2.63
N VAL A 122 19.69 8.53 -1.88
CA VAL A 122 18.33 8.03 -2.11
C VAL A 122 17.57 8.95 -3.06
N LYS A 123 16.77 8.38 -3.97
CA LYS A 123 15.73 9.11 -4.73
C LYS A 123 14.41 8.33 -4.66
N PRO A 124 13.27 9.02 -4.80
CA PRO A 124 11.99 8.37 -5.04
C PRO A 124 12.01 7.46 -6.28
N PRO A 125 11.12 6.45 -6.32
CA PRO A 125 10.17 6.11 -5.27
C PRO A 125 10.83 5.38 -4.08
N VAL A 126 10.14 5.36 -2.93
CA VAL A 126 10.45 4.49 -1.79
C VAL A 126 9.29 3.50 -1.67
N LEU A 127 9.51 2.25 -2.05
CA LEU A 127 8.45 1.23 -2.14
C LEU A 127 8.65 0.15 -1.07
N LEU A 128 7.56 -0.34 -0.50
CA LEU A 128 7.61 -1.44 0.47
C LEU A 128 7.61 -2.77 -0.29
N ALA A 129 8.65 -3.58 -0.12
CA ALA A 129 8.76 -4.86 -0.81
C ALA A 129 7.90 -5.95 -0.15
N GLU A 130 7.50 -6.96 -0.92
CA GLU A 130 6.87 -8.18 -0.37
C GLU A 130 7.87 -9.05 0.41
N THR A 131 9.16 -8.86 0.22
CA THR A 131 10.21 -9.65 0.89
C THR A 131 10.56 -9.10 2.27
N SER A 132 11.09 -9.98 3.11
CA SER A 132 11.64 -9.65 4.42
C SER A 132 12.95 -10.39 4.63
N GLN A 133 13.88 -9.76 5.32
CA GLN A 133 15.15 -10.36 5.71
C GLN A 133 15.44 -10.06 7.18
N ASN A 134 15.82 -11.09 7.94
CA ASN A 134 16.21 -10.96 9.36
C ASN A 134 15.13 -10.31 10.26
N GLY A 135 13.85 -10.57 9.97
CA GLY A 135 12.72 -10.02 10.73
C GLY A 135 12.25 -8.64 10.26
N TRP A 136 12.97 -8.02 9.32
CA TRP A 136 12.64 -6.70 8.80
C TRP A 136 12.15 -6.78 7.36
N ARG A 137 11.15 -5.97 7.00
CA ARG A 137 10.63 -5.80 5.64
C ARG A 137 11.68 -5.15 4.78
N ASP A 138 11.90 -5.70 3.59
CA ASP A 138 12.75 -5.00 2.62
C ASP A 138 12.00 -3.81 2.02
N PHE A 139 12.74 -2.84 1.52
CA PHE A 139 12.16 -1.74 0.75
C PHE A 139 13.04 -1.42 -0.46
N ILE A 140 12.46 -0.74 -1.44
CA ILE A 140 13.11 -0.44 -2.71
C ILE A 140 13.22 1.06 -2.85
N VAL A 141 14.40 1.53 -3.22
CA VAL A 141 14.67 2.95 -3.53
C VAL A 141 15.28 3.11 -4.91
N TRP A 142 15.19 4.29 -5.51
CA TRP A 142 15.96 4.59 -6.71
C TRP A 142 17.35 5.13 -6.34
N SER A 143 18.41 4.52 -6.89
CA SER A 143 19.77 5.04 -6.74
C SER A 143 20.70 4.54 -7.84
N ASN A 144 21.59 5.43 -8.30
CA ASN A 144 22.57 5.13 -9.35
C ASN A 144 21.95 4.48 -10.60
N GLY A 145 20.85 5.08 -11.07
CA GLY A 145 20.19 4.70 -12.32
C GLY A 145 19.39 3.39 -12.28
N ALA A 146 19.10 2.85 -11.10
CA ALA A 146 18.31 1.63 -10.96
C ALA A 146 17.50 1.62 -9.66
N TYR A 147 16.46 0.79 -9.61
CA TYR A 147 15.82 0.38 -8.36
C TYR A 147 16.77 -0.52 -7.56
N ARG A 148 16.87 -0.29 -6.25
CA ARG A 148 17.83 -0.93 -5.35
C ARG A 148 17.10 -1.55 -4.17
N LEU A 149 17.34 -2.82 -3.92
CA LEU A 149 16.76 -3.52 -2.78
C LEU A 149 17.53 -3.19 -1.50
N MET A 150 16.83 -2.67 -0.50
CA MET A 150 17.35 -2.38 0.83
C MET A 150 16.92 -3.49 1.77
N SER A 151 17.84 -4.40 2.06
CA SER A 151 17.61 -5.54 2.95
C SER A 151 18.39 -5.41 4.25
N HIS A 152 17.75 -5.73 5.36
CA HIS A 152 18.36 -5.63 6.69
C HIS A 152 19.37 -6.77 6.92
N ASP A 153 20.58 -6.46 7.40
CA ASP A 153 21.66 -7.44 7.57
C ASP A 153 21.76 -8.06 8.98
N SER A 154 20.67 -7.96 9.75
CA SER A 154 20.55 -8.26 11.21
C SER A 154 21.08 -7.17 12.13
N GLN A 155 21.84 -6.19 11.61
CA GLN A 155 22.29 -5.03 12.39
C GLN A 155 21.62 -3.75 11.91
N SER A 156 21.58 -3.53 10.59
CA SER A 156 20.98 -2.33 10.00
C SER A 156 20.61 -2.55 8.54
N TYR A 157 19.86 -1.60 7.96
CA TYR A 157 19.80 -1.47 6.50
C TYR A 157 21.11 -0.85 5.96
N PRO A 158 21.50 -1.14 4.70
CA PRO A 158 22.72 -0.58 4.14
C PRO A 158 22.66 0.95 4.03
N SER A 159 23.75 1.63 4.37
CA SER A 159 23.85 3.11 4.32
C SER A 159 24.08 3.69 2.92
N ASN A 160 24.41 2.83 1.94
CA ASN A 160 24.61 3.24 0.55
C ASN A 160 23.79 2.35 -0.41
N PRO A 161 22.59 2.82 -0.83
CA PRO A 161 21.72 2.15 -1.80
C PRO A 161 22.38 1.89 -3.16
N SER A 162 23.31 2.75 -3.62
CA SER A 162 23.89 2.66 -4.97
C SER A 162 24.68 1.37 -5.23
N LEU A 163 25.07 0.66 -4.16
CA LEU A 163 25.81 -0.59 -4.19
C LEU A 163 24.93 -1.82 -3.98
N GLN A 164 23.63 -1.63 -3.72
CA GLN A 164 22.73 -2.72 -3.41
C GLN A 164 22.23 -3.43 -4.68
N PRO A 165 21.71 -4.67 -4.56
CA PRO A 165 21.18 -5.41 -5.70
C PRO A 165 20.13 -4.63 -6.49
N VAL A 166 20.15 -4.77 -7.81
CA VAL A 166 19.16 -4.17 -8.70
C VAL A 166 17.85 -4.96 -8.63
N VAL A 167 16.73 -4.24 -8.59
CA VAL A 167 15.39 -4.81 -8.73
C VAL A 167 14.82 -4.46 -10.10
N GLU A 168 14.46 -5.48 -10.88
CA GLU A 168 13.83 -5.29 -12.19
C GLU A 168 12.31 -5.11 -12.00
N ARG A 169 11.76 -3.98 -12.45
CA ARG A 169 10.31 -3.67 -12.32
C ARG A 169 9.55 -3.68 -13.65
N ASP A 170 10.26 -3.77 -14.78
CA ASP A 170 9.68 -3.63 -16.12
C ASP A 170 8.54 -4.62 -16.41
N ILE A 171 8.66 -5.87 -15.94
CA ILE A 171 7.62 -6.88 -16.16
C ILE A 171 6.35 -6.52 -15.40
N GLY A 172 6.49 -6.09 -14.14
CA GLY A 172 5.36 -5.66 -13.31
C GLY A 172 4.67 -4.45 -13.93
N GLU A 173 5.44 -3.42 -14.28
CA GLU A 173 4.91 -2.19 -14.88
C GLU A 173 4.17 -2.47 -16.20
N ARG A 174 4.76 -3.27 -17.10
CA ARG A 174 4.11 -3.65 -18.37
C ARG A 174 2.82 -4.45 -18.15
N THR A 175 2.81 -5.33 -17.15
CA THR A 175 1.62 -6.11 -16.79
C THR A 175 0.53 -5.18 -16.27
N ALA A 176 0.88 -4.27 -15.37
CA ALA A 176 -0.04 -3.30 -14.80
C ALA A 176 -0.61 -2.35 -15.87
N MET A 177 0.25 -1.85 -16.77
CA MET A 177 -0.16 -1.05 -17.92
C MET A 177 -1.17 -1.81 -18.80
N GLY A 178 -0.92 -3.10 -19.06
CA GLY A 178 -1.85 -3.97 -19.78
C GLY A 178 -3.22 -4.10 -19.11
N MET A 179 -3.26 -4.12 -17.77
CA MET A 179 -4.51 -4.14 -17.01
C MET A 179 -5.28 -2.81 -17.14
N VAL A 180 -4.60 -1.66 -17.09
CA VAL A 180 -5.25 -0.37 -17.33
C VAL A 180 -5.81 -0.31 -18.74
N MET A 181 -5.03 -0.73 -19.74
CA MET A 181 -5.48 -0.77 -21.12
C MET A 181 -6.69 -1.68 -21.31
N ALA A 182 -6.80 -2.79 -20.57
CA ALA A 182 -7.93 -3.71 -20.63
C ALA A 182 -9.18 -3.20 -19.89
N SER A 183 -9.08 -2.12 -19.11
CA SER A 183 -10.23 -1.54 -18.42
C SER A 183 -11.27 -1.00 -19.42
N GLU A 184 -12.56 -1.13 -19.09
CA GLU A 184 -13.64 -0.66 -19.96
C GLU A 184 -13.50 0.83 -20.27
N LEU A 185 -13.19 1.64 -19.25
CA LEU A 185 -13.03 3.09 -19.38
C LEU A 185 -11.91 3.46 -20.36
N TYR A 186 -10.77 2.76 -20.33
CA TYR A 186 -9.71 3.02 -21.29
C TYR A 186 -10.06 2.53 -22.70
N GLN A 187 -10.71 1.36 -22.83
CA GLN A 187 -11.10 0.79 -24.12
C GLN A 187 -12.14 1.63 -24.88
N GLN A 188 -12.98 2.37 -24.17
CA GLN A 188 -14.01 3.20 -24.80
C GLN A 188 -13.38 4.35 -25.61
N ASP A 189 -12.49 5.15 -25.02
CA ASP A 189 -11.84 6.27 -25.71
C ASP A 189 -10.62 6.85 -24.96
N GLY A 190 -9.86 5.98 -24.26
CA GLY A 190 -8.68 6.33 -23.47
C GLY A 190 -7.42 6.52 -24.33
N TYR A 191 -6.61 7.53 -23.98
CA TYR A 191 -5.33 7.84 -24.65
C TYR A 191 -4.34 8.48 -23.69
N ASP A 192 -3.08 8.67 -24.13
CA ASP A 192 -2.00 9.29 -23.36
C ASP A 192 -1.73 8.58 -22.02
N LEU A 193 -1.67 7.25 -22.05
CA LEU A 193 -1.34 6.44 -20.87
C LEU A 193 0.13 6.61 -20.51
N GLN A 194 0.40 7.09 -19.31
CA GLN A 194 1.75 7.34 -18.80
C GLN A 194 1.93 6.78 -17.39
N PRO A 195 3.07 6.14 -17.07
CA PRO A 195 3.37 5.76 -15.69
C PRO A 195 3.57 7.01 -14.83
N GLN A 196 3.22 6.90 -13.55
CA GLN A 196 3.44 7.92 -12.53
C GLN A 196 4.12 7.28 -11.32
N ASP A 197 5.19 7.90 -10.85
CA ASP A 197 5.89 7.46 -9.63
C ASP A 197 4.97 7.57 -8.40
N ALA A 198 5.16 6.67 -7.44
CA ALA A 198 4.44 6.74 -6.17
C ALA A 198 4.80 8.03 -5.41
N GLU A 199 3.78 8.78 -5.02
CA GLU A 199 3.94 10.04 -4.27
C GLU A 199 4.21 9.79 -2.78
N THR A 200 3.63 8.72 -2.24
CA THR A 200 3.79 8.27 -0.86
C THR A 200 4.89 7.24 -0.72
N PHE A 201 5.76 7.44 0.28
CA PHE A 201 6.75 6.43 0.66
C PHE A 201 6.07 5.20 1.25
N PHE A 202 6.73 4.06 1.09
CA PHE A 202 6.26 2.73 1.47
C PHE A 202 4.95 2.29 0.80
N THR A 203 4.63 2.86 -0.35
CA THR A 203 3.63 2.26 -1.25
C THR A 203 4.10 0.83 -1.62
N PRO A 204 3.23 -0.20 -1.58
CA PRO A 204 3.62 -1.55 -1.96
C PRO A 204 4.27 -1.62 -3.34
N ASP A 205 5.35 -2.38 -3.50
CA ASP A 205 6.10 -2.49 -4.75
C ASP A 205 5.33 -3.17 -5.90
N THR A 206 4.26 -3.87 -5.54
CA THR A 206 3.26 -4.47 -6.44
C THR A 206 2.20 -3.48 -6.93
N GLN A 207 2.20 -2.24 -6.43
CA GLN A 207 1.30 -1.18 -6.87
C GLN A 207 1.96 -0.25 -7.90
N TYR A 208 1.19 0.09 -8.92
CA TYR A 208 1.62 0.94 -10.03
C TYR A 208 0.55 1.99 -10.30
N THR A 209 0.97 3.24 -10.48
CA THR A 209 0.07 4.33 -10.82
C THR A 209 0.28 4.73 -12.27
N PHE A 210 -0.81 4.93 -12.98
CA PHE A 210 -0.79 5.46 -14.34
C PHE A 210 -1.75 6.63 -14.45
N THR A 211 -1.44 7.57 -15.32
CA THR A 211 -2.38 8.61 -15.75
C THR A 211 -2.77 8.42 -17.19
N PHE A 212 -3.99 8.80 -17.54
CA PHE A 212 -4.45 8.84 -18.93
C PHE A 212 -5.55 9.89 -19.11
N ARG A 213 -5.86 10.19 -20.38
CA ARG A 213 -6.93 11.10 -20.79
C ARG A 213 -8.03 10.34 -21.51
N HIS A 214 -9.21 10.93 -21.57
CA HIS A 214 -10.36 10.37 -22.28
C HIS A 214 -10.95 11.42 -23.22
N HIS A 215 -11.24 11.05 -24.48
CA HIS A 215 -11.73 12.02 -25.46
C HIS A 215 -13.14 12.53 -25.14
N GLY A 216 -13.94 11.75 -24.41
CA GLY A 216 -15.24 12.18 -23.89
C GLY A 216 -15.16 13.31 -22.85
N ASP A 217 -14.01 13.46 -22.18
CA ASP A 217 -13.82 14.38 -21.05
C ASP A 217 -12.49 15.13 -21.16
N ALA A 218 -12.40 16.07 -22.11
CA ALA A 218 -11.14 16.75 -22.46
C ALA A 218 -10.43 17.50 -21.30
N ASN A 219 -11.16 17.82 -20.23
CA ASN A 219 -10.64 18.54 -19.06
C ASN A 219 -10.50 17.63 -17.83
N VAL A 220 -10.36 16.31 -18.02
CA VAL A 220 -10.22 15.35 -16.93
C VAL A 220 -8.92 14.57 -17.11
N LEU A 221 -8.16 14.44 -16.02
CA LEU A 221 -7.07 13.51 -15.90
C LEU A 221 -7.55 12.31 -15.09
N TYR A 222 -7.43 11.12 -15.67
CA TYR A 222 -7.73 9.88 -14.98
C TYR A 222 -6.44 9.33 -14.37
N THR A 223 -6.54 8.84 -13.14
CA THR A 223 -5.45 8.17 -12.43
C THR A 223 -5.89 6.75 -12.10
N ALA A 224 -5.18 5.77 -12.65
CA ALA A 224 -5.40 4.35 -12.41
C ALA A 224 -4.35 3.82 -11.43
N LEU A 225 -4.81 3.34 -10.27
CA LEU A 225 -4.00 2.57 -9.33
C LEU A 225 -4.20 1.08 -9.65
N VAL A 226 -3.13 0.41 -10.01
CA VAL A 226 -3.12 -1.04 -10.26
C VAL A 226 -2.44 -1.73 -9.09
N ASP A 227 -3.09 -2.73 -8.52
CA ASP A 227 -2.53 -3.61 -7.51
C ASP A 227 -2.34 -5.00 -8.13
N LEU A 228 -1.10 -5.36 -8.47
CA LEU A 228 -0.81 -6.64 -9.13
C LEU A 228 -1.04 -7.84 -8.20
N HIS A 229 -0.90 -7.65 -6.89
CA HIS A 229 -1.14 -8.71 -5.92
C HIS A 229 -2.64 -9.06 -5.87
N LYS A 230 -3.50 -8.05 -5.88
CA LYS A 230 -4.97 -8.22 -5.85
C LYS A 230 -5.59 -8.41 -7.24
N GLY A 231 -4.87 -8.05 -8.30
CA GLY A 231 -5.38 -8.08 -9.67
C GLY A 231 -6.45 -7.02 -9.93
N THR A 232 -6.38 -5.88 -9.24
CA THR A 232 -7.39 -4.80 -9.34
C THR A 232 -6.86 -3.58 -10.10
N VAL A 233 -7.79 -2.82 -10.68
CA VAL A 233 -7.54 -1.51 -11.30
C VAL A 233 -8.58 -0.54 -10.76
N ASP A 234 -8.14 0.39 -9.92
CA ASP A 234 -8.99 1.41 -9.32
C ASP A 234 -8.73 2.74 -10.04
N VAL A 235 -9.74 3.26 -10.74
CA VAL A 235 -9.61 4.50 -11.50
C VAL A 235 -10.33 5.65 -10.80
N THR A 236 -9.59 6.73 -10.57
CA THR A 236 -10.10 8.01 -10.08
C THR A 236 -9.93 9.07 -11.16
N SER A 237 -10.61 10.20 -10.99
CA SER A 237 -10.53 11.31 -11.94
C SER A 237 -10.40 12.63 -11.21
N THR A 238 -9.61 13.53 -11.77
CA THR A 238 -9.46 14.90 -11.29
C THR A 238 -9.62 15.87 -12.47
N PRO A 239 -10.17 17.08 -12.25
CA PRO A 239 -10.14 18.10 -13.28
C PRO A 239 -8.70 18.40 -13.69
N ALA A 240 -8.40 18.32 -14.98
CA ALA A 240 -7.10 18.70 -15.50
C ALA A 240 -6.85 20.19 -15.20
N ALA A 241 -5.67 20.51 -14.67
CA ALA A 241 -5.26 21.89 -14.45
C ALA A 241 -5.35 22.68 -15.77
N LYS A 242 -5.96 23.88 -15.73
CA LYS A 242 -6.10 24.79 -16.87
C LYS A 242 -4.77 25.40 -17.29
#